data_AF-A0A7G5C6M1-F1
#
_entry.id   AF-A0A7G5C6M1-F1
#
_cell.length_a   1.000
_cell.length_b   1.000
_cell.length_c   1.000
_cell.angle_alpha   90.00
_cell.angle_beta   90.00
_cell.angle_gamma   90.00
#
_symmetry.space_group_name_H-M   'P 1'
#
loop_
_entity.id
_entity.type
_entity.pdbx_description
1 polymer ?
#
loop_
_entity_poly.entity_id
_entity_poly.type
_entity_poly.pdbx_seq_one_letter_code
_entity_poly.pdbx_strand_id
1 'polypeptide(L)' 'MKNPATKERIKGILEGVTKYDLQDRAKVRRWVKQFARILNEPLTEHQEDQLVNFVISQKIDPNNMLHLIKLYTMFR' A
#
# COMPACT_ATOMS: atom_id res chain seq x y z
N MET A 1 -10.78 -7.01 -7.82
CA MET A 1 -10.84 -7.41 -6.40
C MET A 1 -12.19 -8.04 -6.15
N LYS A 2 -12.23 -9.26 -5.59
CA LYS A 2 -13.49 -10.01 -5.39
C LYS A 2 -14.42 -9.40 -4.32
N ASN A 3 -13.95 -8.40 -3.57
CA ASN A 3 -14.76 -7.68 -2.56
C ASN A 3 -14.83 -6.17 -2.89
N PRO A 4 -15.98 -5.66 -3.35
CA PRO A 4 -16.14 -4.24 -3.71
C PRO A 4 -15.98 -3.30 -2.51
N ALA A 5 -16.41 -3.72 -1.31
CA ALA A 5 -16.28 -2.90 -0.10
C ALA A 5 -14.81 -2.65 0.30
N THR A 6 -13.94 -3.64 0.11
CA THR A 6 -12.49 -3.50 0.32
C THR A 6 -11.89 -2.48 -0.65
N LYS A 7 -12.34 -2.52 -1.91
CA LYS A 7 -11.87 -1.61 -2.96
C LYS A 7 -12.25 -0.16 -2.67
N GLU A 8 -13.47 0.08 -2.18
CA GLU A 8 -13.93 1.43 -1.81
C GLU A 8 -13.18 1.99 -0.60
N ARG A 9 -12.94 1.17 0.42
CA ARG A 9 -12.15 1.58 1.59
C ARG A 9 -10.72 1.97 1.21
N ILE A 10 -10.06 1.18 0.36
CA ILE A 10 -8.72 1.49 -0.12
C ILE A 10 -8.73 2.77 -0.98
N LYS A 11 -9.74 2.93 -1.85
CA LYS A 11 -9.89 4.15 -2.65
C LYS A 11 -10.04 5.41 -1.80
N GLY A 12 -10.86 5.38 -0.74
CA GLY A 12 -11.02 6.53 0.15
C GLY A 12 -9.74 6.89 0.91
N ILE A 13 -8.87 5.91 1.20
CA ILE A 13 -7.56 6.17 1.82
C ILE A 13 -6.57 6.81 0.83
N LEU A 14 -6.67 6.44 -0.45
CA LEU A 14 -5.82 6.95 -1.52
C LEU A 14 -6.33 8.26 -2.12
N GLU A 15 -7.56 8.65 -1.79
CA GLU A 15 -8.15 9.90 -2.24
C GLU A 15 -7.35 11.09 -1.68
N GLY A 16 -6.87 11.95 -2.57
CA GLY A 16 -6.02 13.09 -2.21
C GLY A 16 -4.55 12.75 -1.94
N VAL A 17 -4.13 11.48 -2.08
CA VAL A 17 -2.72 11.11 -1.96
C VAL A 17 -1.94 11.63 -3.17
N THR A 18 -0.91 12.45 -2.90
CA THR A 18 -0.04 13.01 -3.94
C THR A 18 1.26 12.21 -4.07
N LYS A 19 2.00 12.45 -5.17
CA LYS A 19 3.33 11.87 -5.37
C LYS A 19 4.33 12.27 -4.28
N TYR A 20 4.15 13.45 -3.66
CA TYR A 20 5.00 13.92 -2.57
C TYR A 20 4.78 13.10 -1.30
N ASP A 21 3.53 12.75 -1.01
CA ASP A 21 3.20 11.93 0.16
C ASP A 21 3.77 10.51 0.06
N LEU A 22 4.01 10.02 -1.16
CA LEU A 22 4.67 8.73 -1.39
C LEU A 22 6.19 8.77 -1.22
N GLN A 23 6.79 9.94 -1.07
CA GLN A 23 8.17 10.09 -0.66
C GLN A 23 8.29 10.16 0.88
N ASP A 24 7.18 10.41 1.58
CA ASP A 24 7.14 10.41 3.04
C ASP A 24 7.05 8.97 3.57
N ARG A 25 8.18 8.49 4.09
CA ARG A 25 8.31 7.15 4.66
C ARG A 25 7.29 6.87 5.77
N ALA A 26 6.95 7.85 6.59
CA ALA A 26 6.02 7.66 7.70
C ALA A 26 4.58 7.50 7.19
N LYS A 27 4.18 8.30 6.20
CA LYS A 27 2.86 8.16 5.55
C LYS A 27 2.72 6.83 4.82
N VAL A 28 3.73 6.45 4.05
CA VAL A 28 3.76 5.18 3.33
C VAL A 28 3.64 4.00 4.29
N ARG A 29 4.41 3.99 5.39
CA ARG A 29 4.34 2.93 6.40
C ARG A 29 2.95 2.84 7.04
N ARG A 30 2.31 3.98 7.31
CA ARG A 30 0.93 4.02 7.84
C ARG A 30 -0.07 3.38 6.87
N TRP A 31 0.03 3.67 5.57
CA TRP A 31 -0.84 3.07 4.57
C TRP A 31 -0.60 1.58 4.39
N VAL A 32 0.66 1.14 4.37
CA VAL A 32 1.01 -0.30 4.33
C VAL A 32 0.35 -1.03 5.49
N LYS A 33 0.43 -0.50 6.72
CA LYS A 33 -0.26 -1.07 7.91
C LYS A 33 -1.78 -1.07 7.77
N GLN A 34 -2.36 0.00 7.25
CA GLN A 34 -3.81 0.08 7.07
C GLN A 34 -4.31 -0.91 6.02
N PHE A 35 -3.60 -1.06 4.90
CA PHE A 35 -3.95 -2.01 3.85
C PHE A 35 -3.79 -3.45 4.32
N ALA A 36 -2.71 -3.78 5.02
CA ALA A 36 -2.52 -5.07 5.69
C ALA A 36 -3.71 -5.45 6.58
N ARG A 37 -4.18 -4.50 7.42
CA ARG A 37 -5.37 -4.71 8.27
C ARG A 37 -6.67 -4.86 7.47
N ILE A 38 -6.86 -4.05 6.43
CA ILE A 38 -8.06 -4.11 5.57
C ILE A 38 -8.14 -5.44 4.81
N LEU A 39 -6.99 -5.98 4.42
CA LEU A 39 -6.86 -7.26 3.74
C LEU A 39 -6.83 -8.45 4.71
N ASN A 40 -6.82 -8.18 6.03
CA ASN A 40 -6.69 -9.18 7.09
C ASN A 40 -5.42 -10.03 6.98
N GLU A 41 -4.32 -9.40 6.54
CA GLU A 41 -3.01 -10.00 6.34
C GLU A 41 -1.98 -9.24 7.18
N PRO A 42 -1.70 -9.71 8.41
CA PRO A 42 -0.72 -9.06 9.26
C PRO A 42 0.68 -9.16 8.63
N LEU A 43 1.39 -8.04 8.56
CA LEU A 43 2.76 -7.97 8.10
C LEU A 43 3.71 -7.96 9.30
N THR A 44 4.88 -8.55 9.14
CA THR A 44 6.00 -8.38 10.07
C THR A 44 6.69 -7.04 9.84
N GLU A 45 7.41 -6.51 10.84
CA GLU A 45 8.15 -5.24 10.70
C GLU A 45 9.12 -5.23 9.51
N HIS A 46 9.77 -6.37 9.25
CA HIS A 46 10.67 -6.52 8.11
C HIS A 46 9.94 -6.39 6.77
N GLN A 47 8.78 -7.05 6.63
CA GLN A 47 7.95 -6.95 5.42
C GLN A 47 7.41 -5.53 5.21
N GLU A 48 7.01 -4.85 6.29
CA GLU A 48 6.60 -3.45 6.22
C GLU A 48 7.74 -2.56 5.70
N ASP A 49 8.96 -2.73 6.20
CA ASP A 49 10.10 -1.94 5.75
C ASP A 49 10.50 -2.21 4.30
N GLN A 50 10.43 -3.46 3.86
CA GLN A 50 10.64 -3.83 2.46
C GLN A 50 9.60 -3.17 1.55
N LEU A 51 8.32 -3.20 1.93
CA LEU A 51 7.23 -2.57 1.19
C LEU A 51 7.39 -1.05 1.12
N VAL A 52 7.73 -0.41 2.23
CA VAL A 52 7.94 1.04 2.29
C VAL A 52 9.10 1.46 1.39
N ASN A 53 10.25 0.76 1.49
CA ASN A 53 11.41 1.02 0.63
C ASN A 53 11.07 0.83 -0.85
N PHE A 54 10.29 -0.22 -1.17
CA PHE A 54 9.85 -0.48 -2.53
C PHE A 54 8.95 0.64 -3.08
N VAL A 55 7.95 1.07 -2.32
CA VAL A 55 7.03 2.16 -2.73
C VAL A 55 7.79 3.45 -3.04
N ILE A 56 8.76 3.80 -2.18
CA ILE A 56 9.58 5.01 -2.36
C ILE A 56 10.49 4.85 -3.58
N SER A 57 11.20 3.72 -3.70
CA SER A 57 12.18 3.47 -4.77
C SER A 57 11.56 3.37 -6.17
N GLN A 58 10.36 2.81 -6.27
CA GLN A 58 9.66 2.61 -7.55
C GLN A 58 8.89 3.85 -8.00
N LYS A 59 8.88 4.95 -7.21
CA LYS A 59 8.09 6.17 -7.50
C LYS A 59 6.65 5.82 -7.91
N ILE A 60 6.04 4.91 -7.16
CA ILE A 60 4.75 4.30 -7.52
C ILE A 60 3.68 5.39 -7.65
N ASP A 61 2.73 5.23 -8.57
CA ASP A 61 1.53 6.07 -8.59
C ASP A 61 0.51 5.49 -7.60
N PRO A 62 0.01 6.27 -6.62
CA PRO A 62 -0.90 5.76 -5.59
C PRO A 62 -2.23 5.27 -6.21
N ASN A 63 -2.58 5.73 -7.41
CA ASN A 63 -3.79 5.34 -8.11
C ASN A 63 -3.63 4.02 -8.87
N ASN A 64 -2.41 3.49 -9.01
CA ASN A 64 -2.16 2.27 -9.75
C ASN A 64 -2.19 1.03 -8.86
N MET A 65 -3.41 0.56 -8.60
CA MET A 65 -3.76 -0.61 -7.79
C MET A 65 -3.02 -1.91 -8.21
N LEU A 66 -2.54 -1.99 -9.46
CA LEU A 66 -1.70 -3.10 -9.95
C LEU A 66 -0.36 -3.21 -9.22
N HIS A 67 0.25 -2.10 -8.82
CA HIS A 67 1.54 -2.14 -8.11
C HIS A 67 1.37 -2.73 -6.70
N LEU A 68 0.25 -2.42 -6.04
CA LEU A 68 -0.12 -2.98 -4.74
C LEU A 68 -0.43 -4.48 -4.80
N ILE A 69 -1.05 -4.95 -5.89
CA ILE A 69 -1.29 -6.39 -6.12
C ILE A 69 0.03 -7.11 -6.46
N LYS A 70 0.92 -6.47 -7.23
CA LYS A 70 2.24 -7.03 -7.56
C LYS A 70 3.12 -7.20 -6.30
N LEU A 71 3.00 -6.26 -5.36
CA LEU A 71 3.61 -6.34 -4.02
C LEU A 71 3.10 -7.57 -3.25
N TYR A 72 1.79 -7.79 -3.21
CA TYR A 72 1.19 -8.96 -2.56
C TYR A 72 1.71 -10.29 -3.13
N THR A 73 1.89 -10.37 -4.45
CA THR A 73 2.39 -11.59 -5.10
C THR A 73 3.88 -11.87 -4.92
N MET A 74 4.71 -10.89 -4.51
CA MET A 74 6.15 -11.12 -4.27
C MET A 74 6.45 -11.82 -2.94
N PHE A 75 5.52 -11.80 -1.99
CA PHE A 75 5.69 -12.40 -0.66
C PHE A 75 4.97 -13.76 -0.51
N ARG A 76 4.57 -14.37 -1.64
CA ARG A 76 3.99 -15.71 -1.72
C ARG A 76 4.86 -16.60 -2.61
#